data_AF-A0A212JNW8-F1
#
_entry.id   AF-A0A212JNW8-F1
#
_cell.length_a   1.000
_cell.length_b   1.000
_cell.length_c   1.000
_cell.angle_alpha   90.00
_cell.angle_beta   90.00
_cell.angle_gamma   90.00
#
_symmetry.space_group_name_H-M   'P 1'
#
loop_
_entity.id
_entity.type
_entity.pdbx_description
1 polymer ?
#
loop_
_entity_poly.entity_id
_entity_poly.type
_entity_poly.pdbx_seq_one_letter_code
_entity_poly.pdbx_strand_id
1 'polypeptide(L)'
;MKTFIKFIIVLLCSLIIAIIAFFIWYSDTGRENQYYIKEANMYIKTYPSRETVIIAFSDNIIGDFSDSLDYVKVYKGDNYYTDFFFDAMDKTIYSRNNSIINSHLMGYELKIVAFRDTAYYTYRGNGSYLLKSPYTGVSMSFWGSKEKVSVKNQNEICYTEIKTIGSVSD
;
A
#
# COMPACT_ATOMS: atom_id res chain seq x y z
N MET A 1 -10.99 43.61 -33.66
CA MET A 1 -10.61 43.72 -32.23
C MET A 1 -11.49 42.87 -31.30
N LYS A 2 -12.82 43.01 -31.29
CA LYS A 2 -13.72 42.21 -30.41
C LYS A 2 -13.64 40.70 -30.63
N THR A 3 -13.53 40.23 -31.88
CA THR A 3 -13.40 38.81 -32.23
C THR A 3 -12.05 38.21 -31.82
N PHE A 4 -10.98 38.99 -31.95
CA PHE A 4 -9.63 38.58 -31.54
C PHE A 4 -9.51 38.42 -30.03
N ILE A 5 -10.09 39.35 -29.26
CA ILE A 5 -10.16 39.26 -27.79
C ILE A 5 -10.95 38.02 -27.34
N LYS A 6 -12.09 37.74 -27.98
CA LYS A 6 -12.87 36.52 -27.71
C LYS A 6 -12.06 35.25 -27.97
N PHE A 7 -11.28 35.22 -29.04
CA PHE A 7 -10.42 34.08 -29.37
C PHE A 7 -9.34 33.85 -28.29
N ILE A 8 -8.70 34.91 -27.81
CA ILE A 8 -7.70 34.83 -26.72
C ILE A 8 -8.34 34.31 -25.43
N ILE A 9 -9.54 34.79 -25.09
CA ILE A 9 -10.25 34.33 -23.89
C ILE A 9 -10.58 32.83 -23.99
N VAL A 10 -11.08 32.36 -25.14
CA VAL A 10 -11.36 30.93 -25.35
C VAL A 10 -10.09 30.10 -25.20
N LEU A 11 -8.97 30.54 -25.81
CA LEU A 11 -7.69 29.85 -25.72
C LEU A 11 -7.20 29.75 -24.26
N LEU A 12 -7.29 30.84 -23.50
CA LEU A 12 -6.92 30.87 -22.08
C LEU A 12 -7.81 29.96 -21.24
N CYS A 13 -9.13 29.96 -21.47
CA CYS A 13 -10.05 29.05 -20.79
C CYS A 13 -9.72 27.59 -21.09
N SER A 14 -9.45 27.24 -22.34
CA SER A 14 -9.04 25.88 -22.72
C SER A 14 -7.72 25.46 -22.05
N LEU A 15 -6.74 26.37 -21.98
CA LEU A 15 -5.46 26.11 -21.30
C LEU A 15 -5.65 25.88 -19.80
N ILE A 16 -6.48 26.69 -19.13
CA ILE A 16 -6.78 26.53 -17.70
C ILE A 16 -7.45 25.18 -17.44
N ILE A 17 -8.42 24.78 -18.27
CA ILE A 17 -9.08 23.47 -18.14
C ILE A 17 -8.07 22.33 -18.31
N ALA A 18 -7.16 22.42 -19.28
CA ALA A 18 -6.12 21.41 -19.48
C ALA A 18 -5.18 21.29 -18.27
N ILE A 19 -4.77 22.41 -17.69
CA ILE A 19 -3.93 22.44 -16.48
C ILE A 19 -4.68 21.79 -15.31
N ILE A 20 -5.94 22.14 -15.09
CA ILE A 20 -6.76 21.55 -14.01
C ILE A 20 -6.92 20.04 -14.22
N ALA A 21 -7.21 19.59 -15.45
CA ALA A 21 -7.33 18.17 -15.76
C ALA A 21 -6.02 17.42 -15.50
N PHE A 22 -4.87 18.02 -15.86
CA PHE A 22 -3.55 17.45 -15.57
C PHE A 22 -3.28 17.37 -14.06
N PHE A 23 -3.63 18.41 -13.29
CA PHE A 23 -3.47 18.40 -11.84
C PHE A 23 -4.34 17.33 -11.16
N ILE A 24 -5.60 17.18 -11.59
CA ILE A 24 -6.48 16.11 -11.09
C ILE A 24 -5.88 14.74 -11.41
N TRP A 25 -5.43 14.56 -12.66
CA TRP A 25 -4.80 13.31 -13.12
C TRP A 25 -3.52 12.97 -12.34
N TYR A 26 -2.67 13.96 -12.08
CA TYR A 26 -1.42 13.79 -11.33
C TYR A 26 -1.66 13.56 -9.84
N SER A 27 -2.58 14.32 -9.22
CA SER A 27 -2.93 14.24 -7.80
C SER A 27 -3.39 12.86 -7.37
N ASP A 28 -4.09 12.13 -8.26
CA ASP A 28 -4.65 10.80 -7.98
C ASP A 28 -3.59 9.70 -7.85
N THR A 29 -2.33 10.02 -8.16
CA THR A 29 -1.20 9.07 -8.06
C THR A 29 -0.85 8.75 -6.61
N GLY A 30 -0.93 9.72 -5.69
CA GLY A 30 -0.44 9.58 -4.32
C GLY A 30 1.05 9.91 -4.18
N ARG A 31 1.61 9.66 -2.99
CA ARG A 31 3.03 9.89 -2.66
C ARG A 31 3.67 8.61 -2.15
N GLU A 32 4.97 8.45 -2.40
CA GLU A 32 5.74 7.36 -1.82
C GLU A 32 5.76 7.47 -0.30
N ASN A 33 5.57 6.34 0.37
CA ASN A 33 5.59 6.25 1.83
C ASN A 33 6.49 5.10 2.26
N GLN A 34 7.24 5.29 3.35
CA GLN A 34 8.06 4.25 3.93
C GLN A 34 7.65 3.99 5.38
N TYR A 35 7.63 2.73 5.77
CA TYR A 35 7.24 2.24 7.08
C TYR A 35 8.28 1.26 7.61
N TYR A 36 8.41 1.21 8.93
CA TYR A 36 9.17 0.18 9.61
C TYR A 36 8.22 -0.63 10.49
N ILE A 37 8.10 -1.92 10.18
CA ILE A 37 7.27 -2.88 10.90
C ILE A 37 8.16 -3.55 11.94
N LYS A 38 8.14 -3.04 13.16
CA LYS A 38 9.06 -3.48 14.23
C LYS A 38 8.94 -4.97 14.53
N GLU A 39 7.72 -5.49 14.58
CA GLU A 39 7.43 -6.87 14.94
C GLU A 39 7.86 -7.87 13.85
N ALA A 40 7.93 -7.42 12.60
CA ALA A 40 8.45 -8.20 11.47
C ALA A 40 9.92 -7.88 11.14
N ASN A 41 10.54 -6.93 11.85
CA ASN A 41 11.88 -6.40 11.56
C ASN A 41 12.09 -6.07 10.08
N MET A 42 11.12 -5.37 9.48
CA MET A 42 11.05 -5.18 8.02
C MET A 42 10.70 -3.73 7.67
N TYR A 43 11.31 -3.22 6.61
CA TYR A 43 10.92 -2.00 5.94
C TYR A 43 9.94 -2.30 4.81
N ILE A 44 8.89 -1.48 4.74
CA ILE A 44 7.92 -1.50 3.64
C ILE A 44 7.94 -0.12 3.00
N LYS A 45 8.09 -0.05 1.68
CA LYS A 45 7.97 1.20 0.93
C LYS A 45 6.96 1.07 -0.19
N THR A 46 6.09 2.07 -0.33
CA THR A 46 5.06 2.11 -1.37
C THR A 46 5.45 3.09 -2.47
N TYR A 47 5.24 2.66 -3.72
CA TYR A 47 5.38 3.48 -4.92
C TYR A 47 4.03 3.51 -5.62
N PRO A 48 3.19 4.52 -5.33
CA PRO A 48 1.84 4.51 -5.84
C PRO A 48 1.80 5.03 -7.28
N SER A 49 0.91 4.45 -8.07
CA SER A 49 0.51 4.87 -9.41
C SER A 49 -1.00 5.08 -9.42
N ARG A 50 -1.59 5.56 -10.52
CA ARG A 50 -3.02 5.90 -10.55
C ARG A 50 -3.95 4.75 -10.13
N GLU A 51 -3.75 3.57 -10.70
CA GLU A 51 -4.63 2.40 -10.47
C GLU A 51 -3.99 1.32 -9.60
N THR A 52 -2.69 1.45 -9.34
CA THR A 52 -1.89 0.40 -8.69
C THR A 52 -0.90 0.97 -7.70
N VAL A 53 -0.42 0.14 -6.78
CA VAL A 53 0.68 0.48 -5.87
C VAL A 53 1.70 -0.64 -5.94
N ILE A 54 2.97 -0.29 -6.05
CA ILE A 54 4.06 -1.23 -5.79
C ILE A 54 4.39 -1.15 -4.30
N ILE A 55 4.44 -2.30 -3.64
CA ILE A 55 4.77 -2.45 -2.23
C ILE A 55 6.07 -3.24 -2.19
N ALA A 56 7.17 -2.56 -1.85
CA ALA A 56 8.49 -3.15 -1.73
C ALA A 56 8.78 -3.54 -0.28
N PHE A 57 9.50 -4.65 -0.10
CA PHE A 57 9.89 -5.23 1.18
C PHE A 57 11.41 -5.31 1.27
N SER A 58 11.96 -5.02 2.44
CA SER A 58 13.40 -5.19 2.68
C SER A 58 13.73 -5.29 4.16
N ASP A 59 14.84 -5.95 4.46
CA ASP A 59 15.46 -5.93 5.79
C ASP A 59 16.16 -4.57 6.08
N ASN A 60 16.31 -3.69 5.07
CA ASN A 60 16.98 -2.39 5.16
C ASN A 60 16.10 -1.23 4.68
N ILE A 61 16.49 0.01 4.99
CA ILE A 61 15.85 1.22 4.45
C ILE A 61 15.84 1.16 2.92
N ILE A 62 14.68 1.47 2.31
CA ILE A 62 14.45 1.38 0.88
C ILE A 62 14.59 2.77 0.24
N GLY A 63 15.50 2.86 -0.73
CA GLY A 63 15.72 4.06 -1.53
C GLY A 63 14.73 4.20 -2.69
N ASP A 64 15.23 4.63 -3.83
CA ASP A 64 14.43 4.71 -5.06
C ASP A 64 14.08 3.32 -5.59
N PHE A 65 13.00 3.25 -6.37
CA PHE A 65 12.58 1.98 -6.96
C PHE A 65 13.66 1.44 -7.90
N SER A 66 13.94 0.14 -7.81
CA SER A 66 14.86 -0.58 -8.69
C SER A 66 14.39 -2.01 -8.87
N ASP A 67 14.77 -2.63 -9.99
CA ASP A 67 14.40 -4.01 -10.32
C ASP A 67 15.02 -5.05 -9.37
N SER A 68 15.96 -4.66 -8.49
CA SER A 68 16.54 -5.52 -7.46
C SER A 68 15.72 -5.60 -6.17
N LEU A 69 14.66 -4.80 -6.03
CA LEU A 69 13.82 -4.82 -4.83
C LEU A 69 12.84 -5.98 -4.86
N ASP A 70 12.64 -6.62 -3.71
CA ASP A 70 11.52 -7.54 -3.53
C ASP A 70 10.22 -6.75 -3.43
N TYR A 71 9.27 -6.96 -4.34
CA TYR A 71 8.02 -6.21 -4.34
C TYR A 71 6.81 -7.02 -4.82
N VAL A 72 5.63 -6.53 -4.45
CA VAL A 72 4.35 -6.90 -5.04
C VAL A 72 3.65 -5.68 -5.60
N LYS A 73 2.98 -5.86 -6.73
CA LYS A 73 2.14 -4.82 -7.34
C LYS A 73 0.69 -5.17 -7.10
N VAL A 74 -0.08 -4.21 -6.59
CA VAL A 74 -1.49 -4.40 -6.21
C VAL A 74 -2.40 -3.36 -6.85
N TYR A 75 -3.68 -3.69 -7.04
CA TYR A 75 -4.72 -2.72 -7.42
C TYR A 75 -5.12 -1.82 -6.24
N LYS A 76 -5.50 -0.58 -6.58
CA LYS A 76 -6.14 0.38 -5.67
C LYS A 76 -7.66 0.35 -5.81
N GLY A 77 -8.36 0.71 -4.75
CA GLY A 77 -9.81 1.00 -4.77
C GLY A 77 -10.60 0.28 -3.69
N ASP A 78 -11.85 0.66 -3.54
CA ASP A 78 -12.71 0.26 -2.41
C ASP A 78 -13.00 -1.24 -2.34
N ASN A 79 -12.91 -1.94 -3.48
CA ASN A 79 -13.12 -3.39 -3.56
C ASN A 79 -11.82 -4.19 -3.37
N TYR A 80 -10.69 -3.51 -3.22
CA TYR A 80 -9.37 -4.11 -3.11
C TYR A 80 -8.82 -3.87 -1.70
N TYR A 81 -8.32 -4.93 -1.10
CA TYR A 81 -7.60 -4.86 0.17
C TYR A 81 -6.37 -5.73 0.06
N THR A 82 -5.29 -5.26 0.68
CA THR A 82 -4.01 -5.97 0.65
C THR A 82 -3.58 -6.20 2.08
N ASP A 83 -3.73 -7.45 2.53
CA ASP A 83 -3.22 -7.86 3.82
C ASP A 83 -2.05 -8.83 3.63
N PHE A 84 -1.00 -8.60 4.42
CA PHE A 84 0.16 -9.46 4.53
C PHE A 84 0.28 -10.02 5.95
N PHE A 85 0.76 -11.27 6.07
CA PHE A 85 1.32 -11.80 7.30
C PHE A 85 2.78 -12.11 7.06
N PHE A 86 3.61 -11.65 7.97
CA PHE A 86 5.03 -11.90 7.97
C PHE A 86 5.34 -12.86 9.10
N ASP A 87 6.04 -13.94 8.77
CA ASP A 87 6.74 -14.72 9.79
C ASP A 87 8.07 -14.01 10.09
N ALA A 88 8.32 -13.63 11.34
CA ALA A 88 9.58 -12.95 11.67
C ALA A 88 10.81 -13.88 11.58
N MET A 89 10.60 -15.20 11.53
CA MET A 89 11.66 -16.20 11.47
C MET A 89 11.90 -16.76 10.07
N ASP A 90 10.92 -16.62 9.18
CA ASP A 90 10.97 -17.18 7.83
C ASP A 90 10.72 -16.08 6.80
N LYS A 91 11.46 -16.08 5.69
CA LYS A 91 11.32 -15.06 4.63
C LYS A 91 10.07 -15.31 3.77
N THR A 92 8.97 -15.71 4.39
CA THR A 92 7.69 -15.96 3.73
C THR A 92 6.70 -14.84 4.04
N ILE A 93 6.14 -14.26 2.99
CA ILE A 93 5.05 -13.29 3.01
C ILE A 93 3.76 -14.04 2.66
N TYR A 94 2.81 -14.05 3.57
CA TYR A 94 1.50 -14.64 3.34
C TYR A 94 0.51 -13.54 2.97
N SER A 95 -0.35 -13.73 1.98
CA SER A 95 -1.38 -12.74 1.63
C SER A 95 -2.77 -13.34 1.52
N ARG A 96 -3.79 -12.60 1.99
CA ARG A 96 -5.21 -12.93 1.80
C ARG A 96 -5.76 -12.55 0.41
N ASN A 97 -4.85 -12.22 -0.50
CA ASN A 97 -5.01 -11.81 -1.91
C ASN A 97 -6.43 -11.59 -2.44
N ASN A 98 -6.77 -10.31 -2.62
CA ASN A 98 -7.81 -9.86 -3.57
C ASN A 98 -7.29 -8.77 -4.53
N SER A 99 -6.02 -8.40 -4.45
CA SER A 99 -5.49 -7.19 -5.12
C SER A 99 -4.17 -7.41 -5.85
N ILE A 100 -3.46 -8.51 -5.64
CA ILE A 100 -2.11 -8.73 -6.19
C ILE A 100 -2.20 -9.03 -7.69
N ILE A 101 -1.46 -8.24 -8.46
CA ILE A 101 -1.38 -8.30 -9.93
C ILE A 101 -0.12 -9.07 -10.36
N ASN A 102 1.00 -8.76 -9.72
CA ASN A 102 2.31 -9.31 -10.02
C ASN A 102 3.20 -9.23 -8.77
N SER A 103 4.24 -10.04 -8.74
CA SER A 103 5.26 -10.06 -7.70
C SER A 103 6.63 -10.28 -8.34
N HIS A 104 7.63 -9.57 -7.85
CA HIS A 104 9.04 -9.86 -8.10
C HIS A 104 9.69 -10.10 -6.73
N LEU A 105 9.96 -11.35 -6.39
CA LEU A 105 10.52 -11.72 -5.09
C LEU A 105 11.67 -12.70 -5.32
N MET A 106 12.88 -12.25 -5.00
CA MET A 106 14.13 -13.01 -4.98
C MET A 106 14.52 -13.38 -3.55
N GLY A 107 14.28 -12.51 -2.58
CA GLY A 107 14.64 -12.70 -1.18
C GLY A 107 13.52 -13.26 -0.30
N TYR A 108 12.26 -13.17 -0.75
CA TYR A 108 11.08 -13.65 -0.03
C TYR A 108 10.25 -14.63 -0.88
N GLU A 109 9.47 -15.47 -0.21
CA GLU A 109 8.44 -16.30 -0.84
C GLU A 109 7.06 -15.68 -0.62
N LEU A 110 6.21 -15.62 -1.64
CA LEU A 110 4.80 -15.20 -1.50
C LEU A 110 3.87 -16.41 -1.50
N LYS A 111 3.11 -16.57 -0.41
CA LYS A 111 2.07 -17.60 -0.29
C LYS A 111 0.68 -16.97 -0.19
N ILE A 112 -0.23 -17.37 -1.07
CA ILE A 112 -1.62 -16.92 -1.00
C ILE A 112 -2.41 -17.84 -0.07
N VAL A 113 -3.09 -17.26 0.92
CA VAL A 113 -3.82 -17.98 1.96
C VAL A 113 -5.29 -17.57 2.03
N ALA A 114 -6.15 -18.49 2.41
CA ALA A 114 -7.57 -18.20 2.58
C ALA A 114 -7.83 -17.36 3.85
N PHE A 115 -8.84 -16.48 3.80
CA PHE A 115 -9.18 -15.56 4.90
C PHE A 115 -9.43 -16.26 6.26
N ARG A 116 -9.90 -17.51 6.24
CA ARG A 116 -10.25 -18.30 7.44
C ARG A 116 -9.32 -19.48 7.68
N ASP A 117 -8.13 -19.45 7.13
CA ASP A 117 -7.19 -20.53 7.33
C ASP A 117 -6.78 -20.61 8.82
N THR A 118 -7.28 -21.65 9.48
CA THR A 118 -7.04 -21.90 10.91
C THR A 118 -5.57 -22.19 11.23
N ALA A 119 -4.71 -22.37 10.22
CA ALA A 119 -3.26 -22.45 10.43
C ALA A 119 -2.71 -21.16 11.06
N TYR A 120 -3.18 -20.00 10.61
CA TYR A 120 -2.63 -18.69 11.01
C TYR A 120 -3.43 -17.97 12.10
N TYR A 121 -4.67 -18.40 12.36
CA TYR A 121 -5.58 -17.71 13.27
C TYR A 121 -6.11 -18.60 14.39
N THR A 122 -6.29 -18.00 15.56
CA THR A 122 -7.02 -18.59 16.69
C THR A 122 -8.32 -17.83 16.91
N TYR A 123 -9.44 -18.54 16.84
CA TYR A 123 -10.76 -17.98 17.14
C TYR A 123 -10.87 -17.60 18.62
N ARG A 124 -11.40 -16.40 18.91
CA ARG A 124 -11.57 -15.87 20.28
C ARG A 124 -13.02 -15.66 20.70
N GLY A 125 -13.99 -16.10 19.89
CA GLY A 125 -15.42 -15.82 20.14
C GLY A 125 -15.89 -14.55 19.45
N ASN A 126 -17.21 -14.38 19.31
CA ASN A 126 -17.86 -13.20 18.71
C ASN A 126 -17.30 -12.79 17.34
N GLY A 127 -16.92 -13.77 16.50
CA GLY A 127 -16.34 -13.51 15.18
C GLY A 127 -14.91 -12.94 15.19
N SER A 128 -14.26 -12.85 16.36
CA SER A 128 -12.92 -12.29 16.50
C SER A 128 -11.83 -13.36 16.38
N TYR A 129 -10.73 -13.00 15.72
CA TYR A 129 -9.59 -13.88 15.48
C TYR A 129 -8.29 -13.19 15.91
N LEU A 130 -7.44 -13.91 16.65
CA LEU A 130 -6.05 -13.51 16.88
C LEU A 130 -5.14 -14.19 15.88
N LEU A 131 -4.14 -13.45 15.43
CA LEU A 131 -3.05 -14.02 14.65
C LEU A 131 -2.18 -14.88 15.57
N LYS A 132 -1.81 -16.08 15.14
CA LYS A 132 -0.92 -16.95 15.92
C LYS A 132 0.52 -16.44 15.88
N SER A 133 1.28 -16.76 16.93
CA SER A 133 2.73 -16.62 16.88
C SER A 133 3.31 -17.58 15.81
N PRO A 134 4.35 -17.19 15.05
CA PRO A 134 5.18 -15.96 15.14
C PRO A 134 4.74 -14.82 14.21
N TYR A 135 3.51 -14.86 13.69
CA TYR A 135 3.12 -13.97 12.59
C TYR A 135 2.80 -12.54 13.05
N THR A 136 3.15 -11.58 12.19
CA THR A 136 2.75 -10.17 12.27
C THR A 136 1.86 -9.81 11.08
N GLY A 137 0.70 -9.22 11.32
CA GLY A 137 -0.22 -8.80 10.28
C GLY A 137 -0.02 -7.35 9.89
N VAL A 138 0.06 -7.06 8.59
CA VAL A 138 0.04 -5.70 8.04
C VAL A 138 -1.12 -5.59 7.07
N SER A 139 -2.01 -4.64 7.32
CA SER A 139 -3.12 -4.28 6.43
C SER A 139 -2.80 -2.99 5.71
N MET A 140 -2.90 -3.00 4.39
CA MET A 140 -2.65 -1.85 3.53
C MET A 140 -3.89 -1.58 2.69
N SER A 141 -4.43 -0.38 2.86
CA SER A 141 -5.61 0.11 2.16
C SER A 141 -5.22 1.30 1.29
N PHE A 142 -5.57 1.26 0.00
CA PHE A 142 -5.21 2.28 -0.98
C PHE A 142 -6.45 2.75 -1.74
N TRP A 143 -6.76 4.04 -1.70
CA TRP A 143 -7.92 4.61 -2.40
C TRP A 143 -7.60 6.00 -2.96
N GLY A 144 -7.61 6.10 -4.30
CA GLY A 144 -7.09 7.28 -5.01
C GLY A 144 -5.64 7.57 -4.60
N SER A 145 -5.41 8.77 -4.08
CA SER A 145 -4.12 9.22 -3.55
C SER A 145 -3.85 8.88 -2.08
N LYS A 146 -4.84 8.30 -1.38
CA LYS A 146 -4.75 8.00 0.06
C LYS A 146 -4.23 6.59 0.29
N GLU A 147 -3.43 6.49 1.33
CA GLU A 147 -2.86 5.24 1.84
C GLU A 147 -3.06 5.18 3.34
N LYS A 148 -3.46 4.00 3.84
CA LYS A 148 -3.46 3.68 5.25
C LYS A 148 -2.81 2.32 5.46
N VAL A 149 -1.80 2.31 6.33
CA VAL A 149 -1.11 1.09 6.74
C VAL A 149 -1.37 0.88 8.22
N SER A 150 -1.74 -0.34 8.58
CA SER A 150 -2.00 -0.70 9.97
C SER A 150 -1.37 -2.04 10.29
N VAL A 151 -0.83 -2.18 11.50
CA VAL A 151 -0.18 -3.40 11.99
C VAL A 151 -1.07 -4.07 13.04
N LYS A 152 -0.99 -5.39 13.12
CA LYS A 152 -1.62 -6.20 14.16
C LYS A 152 -0.64 -7.24 14.63
N ASN A 153 -0.34 -7.23 15.93
CA ASN A 153 0.46 -8.27 16.57
C ASN A 153 -0.43 -9.38 17.14
N GLN A 154 0.21 -10.42 17.68
CA GLN A 154 -0.43 -11.59 18.29
C GLN A 154 -1.27 -11.31 19.55
N ASN A 155 -1.07 -10.14 20.18
CA ASN A 155 -1.75 -9.75 21.42
C ASN A 155 -2.96 -8.85 21.17
N GLU A 156 -3.12 -8.37 19.94
CA GLU A 156 -4.14 -7.39 19.58
C GLU A 156 -5.26 -8.04 18.77
N ILE A 157 -6.50 -7.65 19.04
CA ILE A 157 -7.66 -8.07 18.23
C ILE A 157 -7.82 -7.15 17.01
N CYS A 158 -7.51 -5.86 17.18
CA CYS A 158 -7.67 -4.82 16.17
C CYS A 158 -6.32 -4.43 15.55
N TYR A 159 -6.36 -3.91 14.33
CA TYR A 159 -5.19 -3.29 13.71
C TYR A 159 -4.98 -1.87 14.24
N THR A 160 -3.72 -1.49 14.46
CA THR A 160 -3.30 -0.14 14.84
C THR A 160 -2.62 0.55 13.67
N GLU A 161 -3.03 1.77 13.35
CA GLU A 161 -2.44 2.54 12.26
C GLU A 161 -0.99 2.94 12.56
N ILE A 162 -0.12 2.82 11.57
CA ILE A 162 1.30 3.20 11.68
C ILE A 162 1.61 4.43 10.84
N LYS A 163 2.51 5.27 11.35
CA LYS A 163 2.96 6.49 10.65
C LYS A 163 4.14 6.20 9.73
N THR A 164 4.28 7.04 8.72
CA THR A 164 5.41 6.97 7.79
C THR A 164 6.69 7.46 8.46
N ILE A 165 7.82 6.85 8.07
CA ILE A 165 9.14 7.31 8.46
C ILE A 165 9.40 8.64 7.74
N GLY A 166 9.69 9.69 8.50
CA GLY A 166 9.98 11.02 7.96
C GLY A 166 8.76 11.91 7.74
N SER A 167 7.54 11.52 8.15
CA SER A 167 6.46 12.49 8.32
C SER A 167 6.84 13.44 9.46
N VAL A 168 7.26 14.66 9.12
CA VAL A 168 7.19 15.76 10.08
C VAL A 168 5.72 15.93 10.43
N SER A 169 5.38 15.82 11.71
CA SER A 169 4.07 16.21 12.21
C SER A 169 3.89 17.69 11.93
N ASP A 170 2.97 18.02 11.03
CA ASP A 170 2.39 19.36 10.95
C ASP A 170 1.69 19.71 12.28
#